data_AF-A0A285H0L2-F1
#
_entry.id   AF-A0A285H0L2-F1
#
_cell.length_a   1.000
_cell.length_b   1.000
_cell.length_c   1.000
_cell.angle_alpha   90.00
_cell.angle_beta   90.00
_cell.angle_gamma   90.00
#
_symmetry.space_group_name_H-M   'P 1'
#
loop_
_entity.id
_entity.type
_entity.pdbx_description
1 polymer ?
#
loop_
_entity_poly.entity_id
_entity_poly.type
_entity_poly.pdbx_seq_one_letter_code
_entity_poly.pdbx_strand_id
1 'polypeptide(L)'
;MEIREAYDIIRAHNGSDWVSIETLHAMIGGSFRELADKIRQLVDTDEHFRAEPQPFGHRITEQSRRYAVKIGGEDRHLIAWY
;
A
#
# COMPACT_ATOMS: atom_id res chain seq x y z
N MET A 1 -9.70 9.78 7.48
CA MET A 1 -9.03 8.63 8.09
C MET A 1 -7.58 8.65 7.64
N GLU A 2 -6.66 8.48 8.58
CA GLU A 2 -5.23 8.45 8.26
C GLU A 2 -4.80 7.08 7.72
N ILE A 3 -3.73 7.05 6.93
CA ILE A 3 -3.24 5.80 6.31
C ILE A 3 -2.88 4.77 7.38
N ARG A 4 -2.23 5.20 8.46
CA ARG A 4 -1.81 4.32 9.55
C ARG A 4 -3.00 3.64 10.24
N GLU A 5 -4.04 4.42 10.53
CA GLU A 5 -5.27 3.92 11.15
C GLU A 5 -5.97 2.88 10.26
N ALA A 6 -6.11 3.19 8.97
CA ALA A 6 -6.70 2.24 8.01
C ALA A 6 -5.86 0.96 7.89
N TYR A 7 -4.53 1.08 7.85
CA TYR A 7 -3.61 -0.06 7.85
C TYR A 7 -3.81 -0.94 9.08
N ASP A 8 -3.82 -0.37 10.29
CA ASP A 8 -3.94 -1.14 11.53
C ASP A 8 -5.29 -1.89 11.60
N ILE A 9 -6.38 -1.29 11.10
CA ILE A 9 -7.69 -1.95 11.01
C ILE A 9 -7.67 -3.12 10.02
N ILE A 10 -7.12 -2.93 8.82
CA ILE A 10 -7.06 -3.99 7.79
C ILE A 10 -6.17 -5.14 8.27
N ARG A 11 -5.01 -4.82 8.85
CA ARG A 11 -4.07 -5.79 9.41
C ARG A 11 -4.74 -6.63 10.51
N ALA A 12 -5.42 -5.99 11.44
CA ALA A 12 -6.13 -6.67 12.53
C ALA A 12 -7.21 -7.63 12.02
N HIS A 13 -7.89 -7.28 10.91
CA HIS A 13 -8.91 -8.12 10.30
C HIS A 13 -8.32 -9.31 9.52
N ASN A 14 -7.25 -9.08 8.75
CA ASN A 14 -6.69 -10.08 7.84
C ASN A 14 -5.61 -10.97 8.46
N GLY A 15 -5.05 -10.59 9.61
CA GLY A 15 -3.95 -11.32 10.26
C GLY A 15 -2.64 -11.30 9.46
N SER A 16 -2.48 -10.33 8.55
CA SER A 16 -1.30 -10.17 7.68
C SER A 16 -0.71 -8.78 7.87
N ASP A 17 0.61 -8.71 8.08
CA ASP A 17 1.34 -7.43 8.14
C ASP A 17 1.40 -6.73 6.78
N TRP A 18 1.17 -7.46 5.69
CA TRP A 18 1.08 -6.91 4.34
C TRP A 18 -0.36 -6.54 4.00
N VAL A 19 -0.57 -5.27 3.66
CA VAL A 19 -1.86 -4.70 3.25
C VAL A 19 -1.76 -4.21 1.82
N SER A 20 -2.75 -4.53 0.98
CA SER A 20 -2.77 -4.03 -0.40
C SER A 20 -3.18 -2.55 -0.46
N ILE A 21 -2.53 -1.80 -1.36
CA ILE A 21 -2.84 -0.38 -1.58
C ILE A 21 -4.27 -0.21 -2.12
N GLU A 22 -4.77 -1.19 -2.88
CA GLU A 22 -6.16 -1.25 -3.33
C GLU A 22 -7.14 -1.31 -2.14
N THR A 23 -6.92 -2.22 -1.19
CA THR A 23 -7.77 -2.34 0.01
C THR A 23 -7.70 -1.07 0.85
N LEU A 24 -6.50 -0.52 0.99
CA LEU A 24 -6.29 0.74 1.71
C LEU A 24 -7.05 1.90 1.04
N HIS A 25 -6.99 2.00 -0.29
CA HIS A 25 -7.72 3.02 -1.06
C HIS A 25 -9.23 2.86 -0.93
N ALA A 26 -9.73 1.62 -1.01
CA ALA A 26 -11.15 1.34 -0.84
C ALA A 26 -11.66 1.73 0.56
N MET A 27 -10.82 1.63 1.58
CA MET A 27 -11.17 1.96 2.96
C MET A 27 -11.09 3.46 3.26
N ILE A 28 -10.03 4.14 2.81
CA ILE A 28 -9.84 5.58 3.02
C ILE A 28 -10.78 6.39 2.13
N GLY A 29 -11.02 5.91 0.90
CA GLY A 29 -11.69 6.64 -0.16
C GLY A 29 -10.82 7.76 -0.76
N GLY A 30 -11.44 8.61 -1.59
CA GLY A 30 -10.78 9.77 -2.18
C GLY A 30 -9.90 9.47 -3.39
N SER A 31 -8.94 10.36 -3.67
CA SER A 31 -8.10 10.27 -4.86
C SER A 31 -6.95 9.27 -4.69
N PHE A 32 -6.82 8.33 -5.63
CA PHE A 32 -5.66 7.44 -5.66
C PHE A 32 -4.34 8.22 -5.81
N ARG A 33 -4.34 9.34 -6.53
CA ARG A 33 -3.13 10.16 -6.70
C ARG A 33 -2.61 10.69 -5.36
N GLU A 34 -3.50 11.20 -4.52
CA GLU A 34 -3.14 11.73 -3.20
C GLU A 34 -2.62 10.61 -2.29
N LEU A 35 -3.24 9.43 -2.34
CA LEU A 35 -2.76 8.26 -1.63
C LEU A 35 -1.36 7.85 -2.12
N ALA A 36 -1.14 7.79 -3.42
CA ALA A 36 0.14 7.43 -4.01
C ALA A 36 1.25 8.41 -3.62
N ASP A 37 0.96 9.71 -3.61
CA ASP A 37 1.92 10.75 -3.21
C ASP A 37 2.27 10.63 -1.72
N LYS A 38 1.28 10.37 -0.85
CA LYS A 38 1.53 10.08 0.57
C LYS A 38 2.35 8.81 0.79
N ILE A 39 2.09 7.74 0.04
CA ILE A 39 2.87 6.49 0.13
C ILE A 39 4.32 6.74 -0.26
N ARG A 40 4.60 7.50 -1.33
CA ARG A 40 5.97 7.88 -1.71
C ARG A 40 6.65 8.65 -0.60
N GLN A 41 5.97 9.66 -0.04
CA GLN A 41 6.49 10.43 1.08
C GLN A 41 6.83 9.52 2.27
N LEU A 42 5.94 8.61 2.66
CA LEU A 42 6.17 7.69 3.77
C LEU A 42 7.38 6.77 3.53
N VAL A 43 7.58 6.28 2.30
CA VAL A 43 8.78 5.49 1.96
C VAL A 43 10.07 6.28 2.21
N ASP A 44 10.06 7.58 1.93
CA ASP A 44 11.23 8.44 2.10
C ASP A 44 11.43 8.92 3.55
N THR A 45 10.35 9.03 4.33
CA THR A 45 10.38 9.69 5.66
C THR A 45 10.20 8.78 6.86
N ASP A 46 9.60 7.60 6.69
CA ASP A 46 9.30 6.66 7.78
C ASP A 46 10.15 5.39 7.63
N GLU A 47 11.13 5.22 8.51
CA GLU A 47 12.06 4.09 8.47
C GLU A 47 11.39 2.73 8.70
N HIS A 48 10.20 2.73 9.31
CA HIS A 48 9.40 1.54 9.60
C HIS A 48 8.42 1.19 8.48
N PHE A 49 8.17 2.12 7.56
CA PHE A 49 7.26 1.91 6.44
C PHE A 49 7.96 1.25 5.26
N ARG A 50 7.32 0.24 4.67
CA ARG A 50 7.80 -0.41 3.44
C ARG A 50 6.67 -0.50 2.43
N ALA A 51 7.00 -0.25 1.17
CA ALA A 51 6.14 -0.53 0.02
C ALA A 51 6.82 -1.57 -0.87
N GLU A 52 6.21 -2.73 -1.05
CA GLU A 52 6.82 -3.87 -1.74
C GLU A 52 6.06 -4.26 -3.02
N PRO A 53 6.78 -4.80 -4.03
CA PRO A 53 6.15 -5.51 -5.11
C PRO A 53 5.64 -6.86 -4.58
N GLN A 54 4.97 -7.64 -5.41
CA GLN A 54 4.55 -8.97 -4.99
C GLN A 54 5.75 -9.91 -5.01
N PRO A 55 5.97 -10.71 -3.95
CA PRO A 55 6.94 -11.77 -4.02
C PRO A 55 6.60 -12.70 -5.19
N PHE A 56 7.58 -12.95 -6.05
CA PHE A 56 7.53 -13.93 -7.14
C PHE A 56 6.54 -13.67 -8.29
N GLY A 57 5.99 -12.46 -8.44
CA GLY A 57 5.23 -12.06 -9.64
C GLY A 57 3.94 -12.85 -9.94
N HIS A 58 3.60 -13.83 -9.09
CA HIS A 58 2.39 -14.62 -9.21
C HIS A 58 1.25 -13.90 -8.49
N ARG A 59 0.19 -13.56 -9.25
CA ARG A 59 -1.13 -13.08 -8.78
C ARG A 59 -1.21 -11.64 -8.27
N ILE A 60 -0.72 -10.67 -9.04
CA ILE A 60 -1.26 -9.31 -8.93
C ILE A 60 -2.44 -9.23 -9.90
N THR A 61 -3.62 -8.90 -9.40
CA THR A 61 -4.78 -8.68 -10.26
C THR A 61 -4.57 -7.42 -11.11
N GLU A 62 -5.26 -7.30 -12.24
CA GLU A 62 -5.23 -6.04 -13.00
C GLU A 62 -5.67 -4.85 -12.14
N GLN A 63 -6.60 -5.08 -11.22
CA GLN A 63 -7.09 -4.06 -10.32
C GLN A 63 -6.00 -3.60 -9.34
N SER A 64 -5.30 -4.52 -8.69
CA SER A 64 -4.21 -4.18 -7.79
C SER A 64 -3.04 -3.50 -8.52
N ARG A 65 -2.80 -3.80 -9.81
CA ARG A 65 -1.84 -3.05 -10.65
C ARG A 65 -2.25 -1.60 -10.87
N ARG A 66 -3.55 -1.31 -11.04
CA ARG A 66 -4.03 0.08 -11.22
C ARG A 66 -3.77 0.94 -10.00
N TYR A 67 -3.75 0.32 -8.82
CA TYR A 67 -3.44 0.98 -7.55
C TYR A 67 -1.98 0.83 -7.11
N ALA A 68 -1.10 0.28 -7.96
CA ALA A 68 0.30 0.17 -7.64
C ALA A 68 0.98 1.54 -7.73
N VAL A 69 1.84 1.83 -6.76
CA VAL A 69 2.64 3.05 -6.70
C VAL A 69 4.01 2.75 -7.30
N LYS A 70 4.37 3.48 -8.36
CA LYS A 70 5.70 3.40 -8.96
C LYS A 70 6.74 4.05 -8.04
N ILE A 71 7.71 3.27 -7.59
CA ILE A 71 8.86 3.68 -6.77
C ILE A 71 10.11 3.01 -7.32
N GLY A 72 11.15 3.78 -7.64
CA GLY A 72 12.40 3.23 -8.23
C GLY A 72 12.21 2.51 -9.57
N GLY A 73 11.12 2.79 -10.29
CA GLY A 73 10.77 2.12 -11.55
C GLY A 73 9.92 0.84 -11.40
N GLU A 74 9.70 0.37 -10.17
CA GLU A 74 8.92 -0.83 -9.88
C GLU A 74 7.51 -0.50 -9.36
N ASP A 75 6.55 -1.36 -9.70
CA ASP A 75 5.17 -1.27 -9.23
C ASP A 75 5.05 -1.88 -7.82
N ARG A 76 4.93 -1.03 -6.80
CA ARG A 76 4.72 -1.43 -5.39
C ARG A 76 3.23 -1.43 -5.10
N HIS A 77 2.69 -2.53 -4.60
CA HIS A 77 1.23 -2.71 -4.42
C HIS A 77 0.84 -3.22 -3.03
N LEU A 78 1.83 -3.57 -2.21
CA LEU A 78 1.66 -3.91 -0.80
C LEU A 78 2.40 -2.89 0.06
N ILE A 79 1.89 -2.67 1.25
CA ILE A 79 2.53 -1.88 2.29
C ILE A 79 2.60 -2.66 3.60
N ALA A 80 3.59 -2.35 4.41
CA ALA A 80 3.74 -2.88 5.76
C ALA A 80 4.40 -1.85 6.68
N TRP A 81 4.16 -2.00 7.99
CA TRP A 81 4.84 -1.27 9.06
C TRP A 81 5.46 -2.26 10.05
N TYR A 82 6.74 -2.08 10.39
CA TYR A 82 7.51 -2.95 11.29
C TYR A 82 7.99 -2.27 12.56
#